data_AF-A0AAU2SXU2-F1
#
_entry.id   AF-A0AAU2SXU2-F1
#
_cell.length_a   1.000
_cell.length_b   1.000
_cell.length_c   1.000
_cell.angle_alpha   90.00
_cell.angle_beta   90.00
_cell.angle_gamma   90.00
#
_symmetry.space_group_name_H-M   'P 1'
#
loop_
_entity.id
_entity.type
_entity.pdbx_description
1 polymer ?
#
loop_
_entity_poly.entity_id
_entity_poly.type
_entity_poly.pdbx_seq_one_letter_code
_entity_poly.pdbx_strand_id
1 'polypeptide(L)'
;MSIPPPPGPHQPQDPYQPPQPQSPYPQDPFAPPPQDPYAQGPYGPQGPQGPMGAGPMGAGPMGPGPGPGPMGPYPHPSYPQAPYGAVPYPVWGQGYSPYGRPSPVNGVAIAALVLGLLCFLPGVGLLLGIIALVQIRKRGERGKAMAIVGTVLSSVGLAVWVLALSTGGASDFWDGFKEGASGNSSFALAKGDCFDVPGETFDEDVYDVDEVDCSGEHDAEVFASVPLTGDSFPGDDHVTDVADDKCYTLQDAYAMDPWALTDEVDIYYLTPTADSWSWGDREITCVFANVDEKGTLTGSLRADASTLDPDQFAFLKAMAAVDDVLFEEPEEYAEEDLASNRTWAGDTGEVTGNQADQLGSHLWMTPDREKPMAALVKDMRDAAEEWTAAEKATDADGFYEHYDTAYAYVDGATTVTARKALGLATTPPTYDEDSDSGSGGTGGGDSDSGLDV
;
A
#
# COMPACT_ATOMS: atom_id res chain seq x y z
N MET A 1 3.83 2.97 -6.17
CA MET A 1 3.51 1.60 -5.70
C MET A 1 2.23 1.18 -6.40
N SER A 2 2.03 -0.10 -6.65
CA SER A 2 0.79 -0.56 -7.31
C SER A 2 -0.13 -1.14 -6.26
N ILE A 3 -1.40 -0.71 -6.29
CA ILE A 3 -2.49 -1.34 -5.56
C ILE A 3 -3.04 -2.41 -6.49
N PRO A 4 -2.95 -3.70 -6.15
CA PRO A 4 -3.65 -4.70 -6.91
C PRO A 4 -5.15 -4.53 -6.71
N PRO A 5 -5.97 -4.86 -7.72
CA PRO A 5 -7.42 -4.84 -7.55
C PRO A 5 -7.82 -5.73 -6.36
N PRO A 6 -8.90 -5.40 -5.63
CA PRO A 6 -9.36 -6.21 -4.51
C PRO A 6 -9.48 -7.67 -4.96
N PRO A 7 -9.05 -8.65 -4.14
CA PRO A 7 -9.21 -10.05 -4.47
C PRO A 7 -10.70 -10.30 -4.75
N GLY A 8 -11.02 -10.73 -5.97
CA GLY A 8 -12.36 -11.24 -6.26
C GLY A 8 -12.65 -12.44 -5.34
N PRO A 9 -13.92 -12.79 -5.08
CA PRO A 9 -14.27 -13.89 -4.19
C PRO A 9 -13.43 -15.12 -4.53
N HIS A 10 -12.62 -15.56 -3.56
CA HIS A 10 -11.68 -16.66 -3.74
C HIS A 10 -12.47 -17.89 -4.19
N GLN A 11 -12.24 -18.36 -5.42
CA GLN A 11 -12.55 -19.74 -5.73
C GLN A 11 -11.45 -20.59 -5.09
N PRO A 12 -11.78 -21.50 -4.15
CA PRO A 12 -10.80 -22.43 -3.61
C PRO A 12 -10.16 -23.21 -4.75
N GLN A 13 -8.84 -23.32 -4.74
CA GLN A 13 -8.13 -24.23 -5.64
C GLN A 13 -8.57 -25.66 -5.31
N ASP A 14 -9.19 -26.35 -6.27
CA ASP A 14 -9.66 -27.73 -6.14
C ASP A 14 -8.51 -28.65 -5.65
N PRO A 15 -8.58 -29.16 -4.40
CA PRO A 15 -7.53 -30.01 -3.83
C PRO A 15 -7.40 -31.37 -4.55
N TYR A 16 -8.32 -31.69 -5.46
CA TYR A 16 -8.40 -32.96 -6.15
C TYR A 16 -7.91 -32.93 -7.60
N GLN A 17 -7.23 -31.86 -8.05
CA GLN A 17 -6.62 -31.88 -9.37
C GLN A 17 -5.51 -32.97 -9.42
N PRO A 18 -5.68 -34.05 -10.23
CA PRO A 18 -4.73 -35.14 -10.24
C PRO A 18 -3.38 -34.64 -10.78
N PRO A 19 -2.24 -35.10 -10.22
CA PRO A 19 -0.93 -34.63 -10.66
C PRO A 19 -0.74 -34.91 -12.15
N GLN A 20 -0.44 -33.86 -12.91
CA GLN A 20 -0.11 -33.97 -14.33
C GLN A 20 1.03 -34.97 -14.52
N PRO A 21 0.94 -35.92 -15.47
CA PRO A 21 2.00 -36.87 -15.72
C PRO A 21 3.29 -36.13 -16.12
N GLN A 22 4.34 -36.27 -15.31
CA GLN A 22 5.65 -35.70 -15.60
C GLN A 22 6.16 -36.25 -16.94
N SER A 23 6.30 -35.36 -17.92
CA SER A 23 6.81 -35.70 -19.25
C SER A 23 8.31 -36.06 -19.14
N PRO A 24 8.78 -37.21 -19.67
CA PRO A 24 10.12 -37.73 -19.42
C PRO A 24 11.23 -37.06 -20.25
N TYR A 25 11.01 -35.86 -20.80
CA TYR A 25 11.97 -35.18 -21.66
C TYR A 25 12.25 -33.75 -21.16
N PRO A 26 13.53 -33.31 -21.09
CA PRO A 26 13.88 -31.95 -20.70
C PRO A 26 13.34 -30.95 -21.74
N GLN A 27 12.64 -29.90 -21.27
CA GLN A 27 12.01 -28.88 -22.10
C GLN A 27 13.05 -27.91 -22.70
N ASP A 28 12.89 -27.62 -23.99
CA ASP A 28 13.76 -26.75 -24.80
C ASP A 28 13.28 -25.27 -24.63
N PRO A 29 14.14 -24.32 -24.19
CA PRO A 29 13.70 -22.96 -23.80
C PRO A 29 13.19 -22.04 -24.92
N PHE A 30 13.06 -22.53 -26.16
CA PHE A 30 12.70 -21.70 -27.33
C PHE A 30 11.48 -22.21 -28.11
N ALA A 31 10.63 -23.04 -27.51
CA ALA A 31 9.37 -23.47 -28.15
C ALA A 31 8.26 -22.40 -28.02
N PRO A 32 7.55 -22.03 -29.10
CA PRO A 32 6.37 -21.17 -29.02
C PRO A 32 5.18 -21.92 -28.40
N PRO A 33 4.23 -21.21 -27.74
CA PRO A 33 3.14 -21.84 -27.00
C PRO A 33 2.15 -22.59 -27.91
N PRO A 34 1.44 -23.63 -27.40
CA PRO A 34 0.44 -24.36 -28.18
C PRO A 34 -0.78 -23.48 -28.45
N GLN A 35 -1.31 -23.56 -29.67
CA GLN A 35 -2.59 -22.92 -30.03
C GLN A 35 -3.76 -23.83 -29.63
N ASP A 36 -4.74 -23.25 -28.94
CA ASP A 36 -5.95 -23.94 -28.48
C ASP A 36 -6.97 -24.14 -29.63
N PRO A 37 -7.54 -25.34 -29.87
CA PRO A 37 -8.37 -25.60 -31.05
C PRO A 37 -9.83 -25.12 -30.98
N TYR A 38 -10.28 -24.45 -29.91
CA TYR A 38 -11.72 -24.28 -29.61
C TYR A 38 -12.23 -22.83 -29.52
N ALA A 39 -11.81 -21.94 -30.42
CA ALA A 39 -12.47 -20.64 -30.58
C ALA A 39 -13.18 -20.54 -31.94
N GLN A 40 -14.50 -20.79 -31.96
CA GLN A 40 -15.39 -20.36 -33.05
C GLN A 40 -16.51 -19.47 -32.50
N GLY A 41 -16.51 -18.20 -32.92
CA GLY A 41 -17.64 -17.29 -32.81
C GLY A 41 -17.98 -16.72 -34.21
N PRO A 42 -19.26 -16.69 -34.65
CA PRO A 42 -19.62 -16.31 -36.02
C PRO A 42 -20.15 -14.87 -36.17
N TYR A 43 -20.15 -14.42 -37.44
CA TYR A 43 -20.85 -13.27 -38.06
C TYR A 43 -20.04 -11.99 -38.32
N GLY A 44 -19.58 -11.85 -39.58
CA GLY A 44 -19.54 -10.57 -40.30
C GLY A 44 -20.88 -10.32 -41.03
N PRO A 45 -21.10 -9.15 -41.67
CA PRO A 45 -20.56 -8.96 -43.02
C PRO A 45 -20.12 -7.53 -43.44
N GLN A 46 -18.93 -7.49 -44.06
CA GLN A 46 -18.44 -6.81 -45.28
C GLN A 46 -19.24 -5.65 -45.97
N GLY A 47 -18.48 -4.61 -46.37
CA GLY A 47 -18.74 -3.66 -47.47
C GLY A 47 -17.55 -2.68 -47.71
N PRO A 48 -17.30 -2.11 -48.92
CA PRO A 48 -16.02 -2.35 -49.63
C PRO A 48 -15.19 -1.14 -50.15
N GLN A 49 -13.89 -1.41 -50.38
CA GLN A 49 -12.98 -1.00 -51.50
C GLN A 49 -12.76 0.52 -51.82
N GLY A 50 -11.57 1.05 -52.09
CA GLY A 50 -10.23 0.55 -52.47
C GLY A 50 -9.28 1.74 -52.74
N PRO A 51 -8.34 1.69 -53.72
CA PRO A 51 -6.99 1.16 -53.54
C PRO A 51 -5.86 2.02 -54.17
N MET A 52 -4.59 1.65 -53.93
CA MET A 52 -3.43 1.60 -54.87
C MET A 52 -2.16 1.32 -54.04
N GLY A 53 -1.46 0.18 -54.12
CA GLY A 53 -0.73 -0.42 -55.26
C GLY A 53 0.74 0.04 -55.21
N ALA A 54 1.83 -0.74 -55.26
CA ALA A 54 2.09 -2.11 -55.71
C ALA A 54 3.48 -2.60 -55.16
N GLY A 55 3.68 -3.93 -55.08
CA GLY A 55 4.99 -4.60 -54.88
C GLY A 55 5.77 -4.79 -56.21
N PRO A 56 6.55 -5.88 -56.46
CA PRO A 56 6.98 -6.97 -55.55
C PRO A 56 8.41 -7.58 -55.81
N MET A 57 8.84 -8.52 -54.92
CA MET A 57 9.67 -9.77 -55.11
C MET A 57 11.12 -9.68 -55.69
N GLY A 58 12.17 -10.42 -55.29
CA GLY A 58 12.43 -11.55 -54.36
C GLY A 58 13.77 -12.28 -54.75
N ALA A 59 14.45 -12.99 -53.82
CA ALA A 59 15.30 -14.21 -54.01
C ALA A 59 16.43 -14.38 -52.92
N GLY A 60 16.58 -15.58 -52.32
CA GLY A 60 17.55 -15.97 -51.25
C GLY A 60 18.95 -16.40 -51.77
N PRO A 61 19.71 -17.39 -51.19
CA PRO A 61 19.61 -18.11 -49.90
C PRO A 61 20.97 -18.43 -49.13
N MET A 62 20.86 -18.94 -47.89
CA MET A 62 21.71 -19.91 -47.11
C MET A 62 23.22 -19.70 -46.77
N GLY A 63 23.59 -19.91 -45.48
CA GLY A 63 24.91 -20.43 -45.04
C GLY A 63 25.26 -20.23 -43.54
N PRO A 64 25.92 -21.19 -42.84
CA PRO A 64 25.85 -21.37 -41.36
C PRO A 64 26.95 -20.65 -40.57
N GLY A 65 26.64 -20.20 -39.34
CA GLY A 65 27.60 -19.60 -38.40
C GLY A 65 28.01 -20.54 -37.26
N PRO A 66 29.32 -20.75 -37.01
CA PRO A 66 29.80 -21.44 -35.81
C PRO A 66 30.51 -20.49 -34.81
N GLY A 67 30.13 -20.60 -33.53
CA GLY A 67 31.02 -20.71 -32.35
C GLY A 67 31.88 -19.51 -31.89
N PRO A 68 31.93 -19.21 -30.57
CA PRO A 68 32.72 -18.10 -30.00
C PRO A 68 34.16 -18.51 -29.64
N GLY A 69 35.10 -17.56 -29.74
CA GLY A 69 36.50 -17.72 -29.32
C GLY A 69 37.15 -16.38 -28.93
N PRO A 70 38.19 -16.38 -28.06
CA PRO A 70 38.42 -15.33 -27.05
C PRO A 70 39.30 -14.15 -27.49
N MET A 71 39.14 -13.03 -26.75
CA MET A 71 39.78 -11.72 -26.94
C MET A 71 41.32 -11.73 -26.85
N GLY A 72 41.96 -10.95 -27.73
CA GLY A 72 43.37 -10.53 -27.67
C GLY A 72 43.55 -9.10 -28.23
N PRO A 73 44.59 -8.36 -27.81
CA PRO A 73 44.56 -6.88 -27.77
C PRO A 73 44.95 -6.19 -29.08
N TYR A 74 44.24 -5.09 -29.40
CA TYR A 74 44.43 -4.29 -30.62
C TYR A 74 45.60 -3.28 -30.52
N PRO A 75 46.48 -3.18 -31.54
CA PRO A 75 47.37 -2.04 -31.74
C PRO A 75 46.80 -1.01 -32.72
N HIS A 76 46.99 0.29 -32.42
CA HIS A 76 46.56 1.43 -33.22
C HIS A 76 47.47 1.70 -34.44
N PRO A 77 46.93 2.05 -35.63
CA PRO A 77 47.74 2.43 -36.79
C PRO A 77 47.96 3.95 -36.98
N SER A 78 49.17 4.24 -37.45
CA SER A 78 49.80 5.52 -37.79
C SER A 78 49.36 6.10 -39.16
N TYR A 79 49.28 7.43 -39.26
CA TYR A 79 49.02 8.16 -40.52
C TYR A 79 50.32 8.65 -41.20
N PRO A 80 50.35 8.75 -42.54
CA PRO A 80 51.56 9.02 -43.32
C PRO A 80 51.91 10.52 -43.48
N GLN A 81 53.23 10.80 -43.45
CA GLN A 81 53.86 12.10 -43.72
C GLN A 81 54.24 12.24 -45.19
N ALA A 82 54.10 13.46 -45.74
CA ALA A 82 54.66 13.86 -47.03
C ALA A 82 55.59 15.10 -46.84
N PRO A 83 56.70 15.23 -47.61
CA PRO A 83 57.86 16.00 -47.20
C PRO A 83 58.14 17.23 -48.09
N TYR A 84 58.48 18.40 -47.54
CA TYR A 84 59.16 19.46 -48.31
C TYR A 84 59.98 20.43 -47.43
N GLY A 85 61.29 20.48 -47.70
CA GLY A 85 62.12 21.68 -47.90
C GLY A 85 62.30 22.72 -46.78
N ALA A 86 63.52 22.81 -46.23
CA ALA A 86 63.97 23.83 -45.30
C ALA A 86 64.58 25.07 -45.99
N VAL A 87 64.27 26.28 -45.49
CA VAL A 87 65.10 27.51 -45.63
C VAL A 87 64.84 28.47 -44.42
N PRO A 88 65.82 29.22 -43.89
CA PRO A 88 65.85 29.69 -42.48
C PRO A 88 65.74 31.22 -42.28
N TYR A 89 65.16 31.68 -41.15
CA TYR A 89 65.24 33.08 -40.68
C TYR A 89 65.22 33.17 -39.13
N PRO A 90 65.68 34.29 -38.51
CA PRO A 90 66.60 34.25 -37.37
C PRO A 90 65.98 34.47 -36.00
N VAL A 91 66.71 33.93 -35.00
CA VAL A 91 66.53 34.10 -33.55
C VAL A 91 66.78 35.55 -33.11
N TRP A 92 65.83 36.11 -32.37
CA TRP A 92 66.05 37.20 -31.42
C TRP A 92 65.44 36.82 -30.07
N GLY A 93 66.31 36.62 -29.08
CA GLY A 93 65.93 36.19 -27.73
C GLY A 93 65.33 37.31 -26.89
N GLN A 94 64.33 36.94 -26.09
CA GLN A 94 63.77 37.69 -24.96
C GLN A 94 63.22 36.66 -23.95
N GLY A 95 63.35 36.95 -22.66
CA GLY A 95 63.43 35.98 -21.57
C GLY A 95 62.19 35.12 -21.32
N TYR A 96 62.44 33.87 -20.89
CA TYR A 96 61.43 32.91 -20.46
C TYR A 96 61.28 32.93 -18.93
N SER A 97 60.11 33.35 -18.44
CA SER A 97 59.40 32.93 -17.22
C SER A 97 58.17 33.84 -17.09
N PRO A 98 56.90 33.36 -16.92
CA PRO A 98 56.55 32.58 -15.73
C PRO A 98 55.35 31.62 -15.85
N TYR A 99 55.41 30.49 -15.12
CA TYR A 99 54.21 29.98 -14.46
C TYR A 99 53.85 30.95 -13.34
N GLY A 100 53.02 31.96 -13.64
CA GLY A 100 52.36 32.75 -12.61
C GLY A 100 51.30 31.87 -11.93
N ARG A 101 51.57 31.41 -10.70
CA ARG A 101 50.51 30.81 -9.88
C ARG A 101 49.40 31.86 -9.73
N PRO A 102 48.15 31.58 -10.12
CA PRO A 102 47.08 32.55 -9.92
C PRO A 102 46.92 32.82 -8.41
N SER A 103 46.85 34.11 -8.05
CA SER A 103 46.56 34.52 -6.67
C SER A 103 45.23 33.88 -6.23
N PRO A 104 45.16 33.25 -5.03
CA PRO A 104 43.98 32.56 -4.56
C PRO A 104 42.77 33.52 -4.49
N VAL A 105 41.60 32.99 -4.83
CA VAL A 105 40.34 33.74 -4.74
C VAL A 105 39.91 33.86 -3.28
N ASN A 106 39.38 35.03 -2.90
CA ASN A 106 38.95 35.27 -1.52
C ASN A 106 37.70 34.42 -1.21
N GLY A 107 37.79 33.53 -0.22
CA GLY A 107 36.68 32.64 0.17
C GLY A 107 35.41 33.37 0.62
N VAL A 108 35.53 34.59 1.15
CA VAL A 108 34.39 35.44 1.53
C VAL A 108 33.65 35.95 0.28
N ALA A 109 34.35 36.14 -0.85
CA ALA A 109 33.71 36.50 -2.11
C ALA A 109 32.90 35.33 -2.72
N ILE A 110 33.35 34.09 -2.53
CA ILE A 110 32.60 32.89 -2.93
C ILE A 110 31.38 32.73 -2.03
N ALA A 111 31.56 32.86 -0.70
CA ALA A 111 30.44 32.80 0.24
C ALA A 111 29.39 33.89 -0.06
N ALA A 112 29.80 35.12 -0.38
CA ALA A 112 28.89 36.19 -0.76
C ALA A 112 28.15 35.93 -2.08
N LEU A 113 28.79 35.26 -3.05
CA LEU A 113 28.16 34.87 -4.31
C LEU A 113 27.14 33.75 -4.09
N VAL A 114 27.50 32.71 -3.33
CA VAL A 114 26.63 31.55 -3.05
C VAL A 114 25.44 31.98 -2.18
N LEU A 115 25.66 32.79 -1.14
CA LEU A 115 24.57 33.31 -0.30
C LEU A 115 23.68 34.32 -1.03
N GLY A 116 24.27 35.13 -1.93
CA GLY A 116 23.50 36.04 -2.79
C GLY A 116 22.69 35.31 -3.86
N LEU A 117 23.15 34.14 -4.31
CA LEU A 117 22.45 33.28 -5.27
C LEU A 117 21.34 32.46 -4.59
N LEU A 118 21.59 31.97 -3.37
CA LEU A 118 20.65 31.12 -2.62
C LEU A 118 19.57 31.90 -1.88
N CYS A 119 19.58 33.24 -1.86
CA CYS A 119 18.51 34.11 -1.35
C CYS A 119 18.02 33.87 0.11
N PHE A 120 18.63 32.96 0.87
CA PHE A 120 18.12 32.57 2.20
C PHE A 120 18.31 33.64 3.29
N LEU A 121 19.24 34.59 3.13
CA LEU A 121 19.45 35.71 4.06
C LEU A 121 20.06 36.92 3.32
N PRO A 122 19.26 37.73 2.59
CA PRO A 122 19.78 38.79 1.72
C PRO A 122 20.64 39.83 2.47
N GLY A 123 20.36 40.05 3.75
CA GLY A 123 21.14 40.96 4.61
C GLY A 123 22.56 40.47 4.92
N VAL A 124 22.76 39.15 5.07
CA VAL A 124 24.08 38.57 5.42
C VAL A 124 24.98 38.53 4.18
N GLY A 125 24.43 38.18 3.01
CA GLY A 125 25.15 38.21 1.74
C GLY A 125 25.64 39.61 1.36
N LEU A 126 24.82 40.63 1.60
CA LEU A 126 25.18 42.04 1.36
C LEU A 126 26.34 42.50 2.26
N LEU A 127 26.28 42.20 3.57
CA LEU A 127 27.33 42.56 4.53
C LEU A 127 28.66 41.87 4.20
N LEU A 128 28.63 40.58 3.88
CA LEU A 128 29.82 39.80 3.51
C LEU A 128 30.41 40.26 2.18
N GLY A 129 29.57 40.62 1.19
CA GLY A 129 30.02 41.20 -0.08
C GLY A 129 30.78 42.51 0.11
N ILE A 130 30.28 43.40 0.97
CA ILE A 130 30.95 44.67 1.31
C ILE A 130 32.29 44.43 2.02
N ILE A 131 32.33 43.50 2.98
CA ILE A 131 33.56 43.15 3.70
C ILE A 131 34.59 42.52 2.75
N ALA A 132 34.17 41.63 1.85
CA ALA A 132 35.02 41.03 0.82
C ALA A 132 35.64 42.09 -0.09
N LEU A 133 34.88 43.11 -0.50
CA LEU A 133 35.38 44.21 -1.34
C LEU A 133 36.45 45.05 -0.62
N VAL A 134 36.30 45.27 0.69
CA VAL A 134 37.31 45.97 1.50
C VAL A 134 38.57 45.12 1.68
N GLN A 135 38.43 43.81 1.89
CA GLN A 135 39.57 42.88 2.02
C GLN A 135 40.34 42.75 0.71
N ILE A 136 39.65 42.57 -0.41
CA ILE A 136 40.23 42.50 -1.76
C ILE A 136 41.01 43.77 -2.08
N ARG A 137 40.47 44.95 -1.72
CA ARG A 137 41.15 46.24 -1.94
C ARG A 137 42.43 46.40 -1.10
N LYS A 138 42.45 45.85 0.12
CA LYS A 138 43.60 45.96 1.03
C LYS A 138 44.66 44.86 0.79
N ARG A 139 44.27 43.67 0.33
CA ARG A 139 45.15 42.50 0.19
C ARG A 139 45.52 42.15 -1.26
N GLY A 140 44.88 42.77 -2.25
CA GLY A 140 45.20 42.55 -3.68
C GLY A 140 44.76 41.18 -4.22
N GLU A 141 43.79 40.54 -3.57
CA GLU A 141 43.28 39.21 -3.93
C GLU A 141 42.33 39.25 -5.15
N ARG A 142 42.16 38.12 -5.85
CA ARG A 142 41.22 38.01 -6.98
C ARG A 142 39.81 37.67 -6.48
N GLY A 143 38.78 38.19 -7.13
CA GLY A 143 37.37 37.95 -6.75
C GLY A 143 36.46 39.18 -6.74
N LYS A 144 36.97 40.36 -7.13
CA LYS A 144 36.21 41.61 -7.14
C LYS A 144 34.91 41.54 -7.95
N ALA A 145 34.95 40.88 -9.12
CA ALA A 145 33.78 40.71 -9.96
C ALA A 145 32.70 39.84 -9.29
N MET A 146 33.10 38.73 -8.64
CA MET A 146 32.19 37.84 -7.92
C MET A 146 31.56 38.53 -6.70
N ALA A 147 32.34 39.31 -5.94
CA ALA A 147 31.82 40.08 -4.82
C ALA A 147 30.84 41.18 -5.27
N ILE A 148 31.11 41.86 -6.39
CA ILE A 148 30.18 42.85 -6.97
C ILE A 148 28.88 42.16 -7.40
N VAL A 149 28.96 41.04 -8.13
CA VAL A 149 27.78 40.29 -8.58
C VAL A 149 26.96 39.79 -7.39
N GLY A 150 27.60 39.18 -6.38
CA GLY A 150 26.93 38.73 -5.15
C GLY A 150 26.26 39.87 -4.38
N THR A 151 26.89 41.05 -4.32
CA THR A 151 26.32 42.25 -3.69
C THR A 151 25.11 42.77 -4.47
N VAL A 152 25.18 42.82 -5.80
CA VAL A 152 24.08 43.27 -6.66
C VAL A 152 22.89 42.31 -6.56
N LEU A 153 23.12 41.00 -6.69
CA LEU A 153 22.07 39.98 -6.53
C LEU A 153 21.44 40.03 -5.14
N SER A 154 22.25 40.17 -4.07
CA SER A 154 21.74 40.32 -2.71
C SER A 154 20.91 41.61 -2.52
N SER A 155 21.31 42.72 -3.16
CA SER A 155 20.57 43.99 -3.08
C SER A 155 19.22 43.94 -3.82
N VAL A 156 19.17 43.24 -4.96
CA VAL A 156 17.94 42.98 -5.70
C VAL A 156 17.05 42.02 -4.90
N GLY A 157 17.61 40.93 -4.36
CA GLY A 157 16.90 40.00 -3.48
C GLY A 157 16.34 40.69 -2.23
N LEU A 158 17.08 41.61 -1.62
CA LEU A 158 16.60 42.41 -0.49
C LEU A 158 15.46 43.35 -0.88
N ALA A 159 15.55 44.00 -2.05
CA ALA A 159 14.48 44.86 -2.55
C ALA A 159 13.21 44.07 -2.87
N VAL A 160 13.35 42.88 -3.44
CA VAL A 160 12.24 41.94 -3.70
C VAL A 160 11.63 41.45 -2.38
N TRP A 161 12.46 41.11 -1.38
CA TRP A 161 12.00 40.72 -0.04
C TRP A 161 11.26 41.85 0.68
N VAL A 162 11.75 43.08 0.61
CA VAL A 162 11.07 44.25 1.19
C VAL A 162 9.74 44.50 0.48
N LEU A 163 9.69 44.34 -0.84
CA LEU A 163 8.45 44.41 -1.61
C LEU A 163 7.47 43.28 -1.22
N ALA A 164 7.94 42.04 -1.12
CA ALA A 164 7.14 40.88 -0.71
C ALA A 164 6.58 41.03 0.71
N LEU A 165 7.39 41.49 1.67
CA LEU A 165 6.95 41.78 3.04
C LEU A 165 5.97 42.96 3.10
N SER A 166 6.12 43.95 2.23
CA SER A 166 5.21 45.11 2.18
C SER A 166 3.87 44.82 1.49
N THR A 167 3.79 43.78 0.67
CA THR A 167 2.61 43.42 -0.13
C THR A 167 1.88 42.18 0.40
N GLY A 168 2.44 41.49 1.39
CA GLY A 168 1.88 40.25 1.93
C GLY A 168 2.42 38.98 1.25
N GLY A 169 3.03 39.05 0.05
CA GLY A 169 3.51 37.88 -0.69
C GLY A 169 4.61 37.03 -0.03
N ALA A 170 5.09 37.45 1.14
CA ALA A 170 5.93 36.61 1.98
C ALA A 170 5.14 35.49 2.68
N SER A 171 3.83 35.66 2.95
CA SER A 171 2.96 34.55 3.40
C SER A 171 2.76 33.54 2.29
N ASP A 172 2.41 34.00 1.08
CA ASP A 172 2.13 33.10 -0.06
C ASP A 172 3.39 32.30 -0.48
N PHE A 173 4.57 32.91 -0.39
CA PHE A 173 5.84 32.20 -0.59
C PHE A 173 6.19 31.24 0.55
N TRP A 174 5.83 31.59 1.80
CA TRP A 174 6.03 30.71 2.95
C TRP A 174 5.06 29.53 2.96
N ASP A 175 3.81 29.74 2.49
CA ASP A 175 2.80 28.71 2.32
C ASP A 175 3.20 27.76 1.18
N GLY A 176 3.62 28.28 0.02
CA GLY A 176 4.14 27.45 -1.07
C GLY A 176 5.46 26.75 -0.74
N PHE A 177 6.30 27.32 0.14
CA PHE A 177 7.47 26.63 0.68
C PHE A 177 7.07 25.57 1.71
N LYS A 178 6.00 25.78 2.47
CA LYS A 178 5.47 24.80 3.43
C LYS A 178 4.86 23.61 2.71
N GLU A 179 4.04 23.83 1.68
CA GLU A 179 3.53 22.79 0.77
C GLU A 179 4.69 22.04 0.08
N GLY A 180 5.68 22.76 -0.45
CA GLY A 180 6.86 22.14 -1.07
C GLY A 180 7.84 21.47 -0.11
N ALA A 181 7.73 21.71 1.21
CA ALA A 181 8.54 21.07 2.24
C ALA A 181 7.79 19.99 3.02
N SER A 182 6.45 19.99 3.00
CA SER A 182 5.60 18.92 3.51
C SER A 182 5.38 17.80 2.49
N GLY A 183 5.52 18.06 1.18
CA GLY A 183 5.47 17.05 0.10
C GLY A 183 6.66 16.07 0.07
N ASN A 184 7.09 15.59 1.24
CA ASN A 184 8.16 14.61 1.42
C ASN A 184 7.80 13.51 2.45
N SER A 185 6.55 13.44 2.91
CA SER A 185 6.04 12.31 3.70
C SER A 185 5.63 11.11 2.83
N SER A 186 5.55 11.28 1.50
CA SER A 186 5.02 10.33 0.53
C SER A 186 5.73 8.96 0.45
N PHE A 187 6.81 8.74 1.21
CA PHE A 187 7.60 7.50 1.18
C PHE A 187 7.61 6.70 2.49
N ALA A 188 6.93 7.15 3.54
CA ALA A 188 6.90 6.40 4.80
C ALA A 188 5.61 6.67 5.57
N LEU A 189 4.48 6.17 5.04
CA LEU A 189 3.29 5.99 5.87
C LEU A 189 3.62 4.98 6.97
N ALA A 190 3.45 5.38 8.21
CA ALA A 190 3.62 4.52 9.37
C ALA A 190 2.27 3.94 9.80
N LYS A 191 2.34 2.82 10.52
CA LYS A 191 1.18 2.26 11.22
C LYS A 191 0.51 3.34 12.10
N GLY A 192 -0.76 3.61 11.87
CA GLY A 192 -1.51 4.69 12.52
C GLY A 192 -1.80 5.90 11.65
N ASP A 193 -1.15 6.02 10.50
CA ASP A 193 -1.29 7.20 9.64
C ASP A 193 -2.51 7.04 8.74
N CYS A 194 -3.28 8.13 8.64
CA CYS A 194 -4.38 8.26 7.69
C CYS A 194 -3.94 9.16 6.54
N PHE A 195 -4.38 8.86 5.33
CA PHE A 195 -3.95 9.58 4.15
C PHE A 195 -5.02 9.66 3.06
N ASP A 196 -4.88 10.67 2.22
CA ASP A 196 -5.63 10.85 0.98
C ASP A 196 -4.75 10.49 -0.22
N VAL A 197 -5.39 9.95 -1.27
CA VAL A 197 -4.74 9.64 -2.54
C VAL A 197 -5.09 10.74 -3.55
N PRO A 198 -4.15 11.64 -3.90
CA PRO A 198 -4.39 12.68 -4.90
C PRO A 198 -4.58 12.10 -6.31
N GLY A 199 -5.85 11.92 -6.70
CA GLY A 199 -6.29 11.36 -7.98
C GLY A 199 -7.60 10.62 -7.74
N GLU A 200 -8.60 10.75 -8.62
CA GLU A 200 -10.00 10.38 -8.28
C GLU A 200 -10.27 8.87 -8.02
N THR A 201 -9.25 8.00 -8.02
CA THR A 201 -9.38 6.54 -7.88
C THR A 201 -8.07 5.90 -7.38
N PHE A 202 -8.18 4.84 -6.57
CA PHE A 202 -7.07 3.99 -6.09
C PHE A 202 -6.39 3.13 -7.19
N ASP A 203 -6.84 3.23 -8.45
CA ASP A 203 -6.61 2.19 -9.46
C ASP A 203 -5.27 2.23 -10.22
N GLU A 204 -4.53 3.33 -10.21
CA GLU A 204 -3.23 3.38 -10.88
C GLU A 204 -2.21 4.25 -10.14
N ASP A 205 -1.10 3.62 -9.75
CA ASP A 205 0.18 4.28 -9.50
C ASP A 205 0.14 5.37 -8.41
N VAL A 206 -0.06 4.93 -7.15
CA VAL A 206 0.05 5.81 -5.98
C VAL A 206 1.53 6.15 -5.77
N TYR A 207 1.91 7.36 -6.20
CA TYR A 207 3.25 7.93 -6.01
C TYR A 207 3.28 9.06 -4.99
N ASP A 208 2.13 9.66 -4.71
CA ASP A 208 1.97 10.71 -3.74
C ASP A 208 0.78 10.38 -2.86
N VAL A 209 0.94 10.52 -1.56
CA VAL A 209 -0.09 10.34 -0.54
C VAL A 209 0.03 11.50 0.41
N ASP A 210 -1.10 12.09 0.77
CA ASP A 210 -1.16 13.21 1.68
C ASP A 210 -1.57 12.69 3.05
N GLU A 211 -0.66 12.69 4.03
CA GLU A 211 -0.98 12.34 5.42
C GLU A 211 -1.96 13.39 5.98
N VAL A 212 -3.08 12.92 6.52
CA VAL A 212 -4.16 13.74 7.07
C VAL A 212 -4.53 13.28 8.49
N ASP A 213 -5.29 14.13 9.20
CA ASP A 213 -5.78 13.80 10.53
C ASP A 213 -6.93 12.78 10.43
N CYS A 214 -6.74 11.59 11.01
CA CYS A 214 -7.74 10.52 11.02
C CYS A 214 -9.12 10.95 11.57
N SER A 215 -9.20 12.01 12.38
CA SER A 215 -10.49 12.51 12.88
C SER A 215 -11.35 13.18 11.80
N GLY A 216 -10.76 13.55 10.68
CA GLY A 216 -11.44 13.99 9.47
C GLY A 216 -11.79 12.84 8.52
N GLU A 217 -12.40 13.22 7.40
CA GLU A 217 -12.54 12.33 6.24
C GLU A 217 -11.15 12.03 5.68
N HIS A 218 -10.91 10.78 5.32
CA HIS A 218 -9.68 10.34 4.66
C HIS A 218 -9.93 9.10 3.80
N ASP A 219 -9.07 8.87 2.81
CA ASP A 219 -9.26 7.75 1.88
C ASP A 219 -8.82 6.40 2.49
N ALA A 220 -7.73 6.38 3.26
CA ALA A 220 -7.20 5.13 3.83
C ALA A 220 -6.42 5.31 5.15
N GLU A 221 -6.35 4.25 5.95
CA GLU A 221 -5.60 4.18 7.21
C GLU A 221 -4.61 3.01 7.21
N VAL A 222 -3.34 3.26 7.52
CA VAL A 222 -2.30 2.22 7.58
C VAL A 222 -2.38 1.45 8.90
N PHE A 223 -2.60 0.14 8.83
CA PHE A 223 -2.65 -0.72 10.02
C PHE A 223 -1.41 -1.59 10.21
N ALA A 224 -0.65 -1.86 9.14
CA ALA A 224 0.59 -2.62 9.21
C ALA A 224 1.59 -2.30 8.09
N SER A 225 2.87 -2.51 8.39
CA SER A 225 3.97 -2.46 7.43
C SER A 225 4.76 -3.77 7.53
N VAL A 226 4.91 -4.47 6.41
CA VAL A 226 5.51 -5.81 6.34
C VAL A 226 6.79 -5.76 5.51
N PRO A 227 7.98 -5.86 6.14
CA PRO A 227 9.24 -5.82 5.40
C PRO A 227 9.48 -7.15 4.67
N LEU A 228 9.84 -7.04 3.40
CA LEU A 228 10.28 -8.13 2.53
C LEU A 228 11.80 -8.25 2.56
N THR A 229 12.27 -9.50 2.41
CA THR A 229 13.70 -9.80 2.37
C THR A 229 14.13 -10.24 0.97
N GLY A 230 15.38 -9.95 0.61
CA GLY A 230 15.95 -10.39 -0.67
C GLY A 230 16.59 -9.25 -1.46
N ASP A 231 17.61 -9.60 -2.23
CA ASP A 231 18.34 -8.65 -3.07
C ASP A 231 17.63 -8.41 -4.42
N SER A 232 16.99 -9.44 -4.97
CA SER A 232 16.24 -9.40 -6.24
C SER A 232 14.73 -9.40 -6.01
N PHE A 233 13.98 -8.71 -6.88
CA PHE A 233 12.52 -8.68 -6.83
C PHE A 233 11.98 -10.11 -6.95
N PRO A 234 11.15 -10.58 -6.00
CA PRO A 234 10.68 -11.97 -5.99
C PRO A 234 9.58 -12.26 -7.02
N GLY A 235 9.02 -11.22 -7.64
CA GLY A 235 7.88 -11.31 -8.56
C GLY A 235 6.58 -10.88 -7.88
N ASP A 236 5.67 -10.29 -8.66
CA ASP A 236 4.43 -9.70 -8.14
C ASP A 236 3.56 -10.73 -7.43
N ASP A 237 3.36 -11.92 -8.01
CA ASP A 237 2.56 -13.01 -7.42
C ASP A 237 3.02 -13.35 -5.98
N HIS A 238 4.34 -13.46 -5.76
CA HIS A 238 4.87 -13.76 -4.42
C HIS A 238 4.66 -12.62 -3.43
N VAL A 239 4.75 -11.37 -3.89
CA VAL A 239 4.53 -10.20 -3.05
C VAL A 239 3.06 -10.13 -2.64
N THR A 240 2.14 -10.38 -3.57
CA THR A 240 0.70 -10.44 -3.32
C THR A 240 0.34 -11.57 -2.35
N ASP A 241 0.85 -12.80 -2.56
CA ASP A 241 0.60 -13.92 -1.63
C ASP A 241 1.04 -13.59 -0.18
N VAL A 242 2.16 -12.88 -0.03
CA VAL A 242 2.65 -12.44 1.28
C VAL A 242 1.78 -11.31 1.83
N ALA A 243 1.31 -10.39 0.99
CA ALA A 243 0.44 -9.30 1.38
C ALA A 243 -0.90 -9.83 1.90
N ASP A 244 -1.56 -10.73 1.17
CA ASP A 244 -2.82 -11.36 1.59
C ASP A 244 -2.65 -12.03 2.96
N ASP A 245 -1.74 -12.99 3.09
CA ASP A 245 -1.52 -13.72 4.35
C ASP A 245 -1.25 -12.76 5.53
N LYS A 246 -0.36 -11.78 5.32
CA LYS A 246 0.10 -10.92 6.42
C LYS A 246 -0.90 -9.81 6.75
N CYS A 247 -1.51 -9.17 5.76
CA CYS A 247 -2.42 -8.07 6.00
C CYS A 247 -3.70 -8.57 6.68
N TYR A 248 -4.32 -9.66 6.20
CA TYR A 248 -5.48 -10.25 6.87
C TYR A 248 -5.13 -10.74 8.29
N THR A 249 -3.96 -11.33 8.51
CA THR A 249 -3.54 -11.74 9.88
C THR A 249 -3.31 -10.54 10.82
N LEU A 250 -2.78 -9.43 10.31
CA LEU A 250 -2.37 -8.30 11.15
C LEU A 250 -3.51 -7.32 11.44
N GLN A 251 -4.62 -7.40 10.70
CA GLN A 251 -5.76 -6.51 10.86
C GLN A 251 -6.35 -6.59 12.28
N ASP A 252 -6.54 -7.80 12.82
CA ASP A 252 -7.26 -8.02 14.09
C ASP A 252 -6.45 -7.51 15.28
N ALA A 253 -5.12 -7.46 15.13
CA ALA A 253 -4.24 -6.88 16.13
C ALA A 253 -4.29 -5.34 16.15
N TYR A 254 -4.78 -4.71 15.08
CA TYR A 254 -4.92 -3.26 14.98
C TYR A 254 -6.35 -2.80 15.26
N ALA A 255 -7.34 -3.48 14.68
CA ALA A 255 -8.75 -3.25 14.83
C ALA A 255 -9.36 -4.44 15.59
N MET A 256 -9.13 -4.50 16.91
CA MET A 256 -9.67 -5.60 17.75
C MET A 256 -11.20 -5.57 17.87
N ASP A 257 -11.86 -4.53 17.35
CA ASP A 257 -13.31 -4.43 17.27
C ASP A 257 -13.77 -4.70 15.83
N PRO A 258 -14.06 -5.97 15.44
CA PRO A 258 -14.51 -6.28 14.09
C PRO A 258 -15.87 -5.66 13.76
N TRP A 259 -16.70 -5.28 14.74
CA TRP A 259 -17.97 -4.60 14.46
C TRP A 259 -17.78 -3.12 14.10
N ALA A 260 -16.59 -2.56 14.34
CA ALA A 260 -16.22 -1.23 13.87
C ALA A 260 -15.78 -1.25 12.40
N LEU A 261 -15.41 -2.42 11.86
CA LEU A 261 -15.17 -2.65 10.45
C LEU A 261 -16.52 -2.93 9.79
N THR A 262 -17.15 -1.89 9.24
CA THR A 262 -18.44 -2.03 8.54
C THR A 262 -18.26 -2.73 7.20
N ASP A 263 -19.35 -3.09 6.55
CA ASP A 263 -19.40 -3.56 5.16
C ASP A 263 -18.86 -2.55 4.13
N GLU A 264 -18.61 -1.31 4.58
CA GLU A 264 -18.00 -0.26 3.77
C GLU A 264 -16.46 -0.27 3.83
N VAL A 265 -15.84 -1.09 4.67
CA VAL A 265 -14.38 -1.12 4.90
C VAL A 265 -13.79 -2.43 4.41
N ASP A 266 -12.69 -2.36 3.64
CA ASP A 266 -11.94 -3.54 3.20
C ASP A 266 -10.42 -3.31 3.32
N ILE A 267 -9.66 -4.41 3.26
CA ILE A 267 -8.21 -4.41 3.28
C ILE A 267 -7.67 -4.23 1.86
N TYR A 268 -6.81 -3.24 1.73
CA TYR A 268 -5.98 -3.05 0.55
C TYR A 268 -4.51 -3.06 0.95
N TYR A 269 -3.63 -3.20 -0.03
CA TYR A 269 -2.20 -3.16 0.23
C TYR A 269 -1.40 -2.48 -0.88
N LEU A 270 -0.49 -1.60 -0.46
CA LEU A 270 0.51 -1.01 -1.33
C LEU A 270 1.70 -1.95 -1.40
N THR A 271 2.07 -2.39 -2.61
CA THR A 271 3.14 -3.37 -2.80
C THR A 271 4.32 -2.77 -3.56
N PRO A 272 5.55 -3.26 -3.28
CA PRO A 272 6.71 -2.88 -4.07
C PRO A 272 6.61 -3.50 -5.47
N THR A 273 7.02 -2.75 -6.48
CA THR A 273 7.12 -3.22 -7.86
C THR A 273 8.57 -3.55 -8.21
N ALA A 274 8.82 -4.21 -9.34
CA ALA A 274 10.19 -4.44 -9.83
C ALA A 274 11.02 -3.13 -9.92
N ASP A 275 10.37 -2.03 -10.30
CA ASP A 275 11.00 -0.72 -10.43
C ASP A 275 11.30 -0.09 -9.06
N SER A 276 10.32 -0.03 -8.14
CA SER A 276 10.54 0.52 -6.79
C SER A 276 11.54 -0.33 -6.01
N TRP A 277 11.53 -1.65 -6.23
CA TRP A 277 12.51 -2.58 -5.68
C TRP A 277 13.93 -2.25 -6.14
N SER A 278 14.13 -1.81 -7.38
CA SER A 278 15.46 -1.37 -7.83
C SER A 278 15.97 -0.12 -7.11
N TRP A 279 15.07 0.67 -6.52
CA TRP A 279 15.35 1.90 -5.76
C TRP A 279 15.38 1.70 -4.24
N GLY A 280 15.06 0.50 -3.76
CA GLY A 280 15.20 0.11 -2.36
C GLY A 280 13.88 -0.11 -1.62
N ASP A 281 12.75 -0.03 -2.29
CA ASP A 281 11.44 -0.35 -1.71
C ASP A 281 11.32 -1.85 -1.45
N ARG A 282 11.06 -2.21 -0.19
CA ARG A 282 11.04 -3.59 0.32
C ARG A 282 9.90 -3.77 1.32
N GLU A 283 8.83 -2.99 1.21
CA GLU A 283 7.79 -2.97 2.24
C GLU A 283 6.41 -3.10 1.61
N ILE A 284 5.58 -3.97 2.17
CA ILE A 284 4.15 -4.01 1.90
C ILE A 284 3.47 -3.16 2.97
N THR A 285 2.62 -2.22 2.55
CA THR A 285 1.83 -1.38 3.46
C THR A 285 0.39 -1.84 3.41
N CYS A 286 -0.12 -2.38 4.52
CA CYS A 286 -1.51 -2.82 4.63
C CYS A 286 -2.38 -1.66 5.13
N VAL A 287 -3.49 -1.42 4.44
CA VAL A 287 -4.37 -0.28 4.70
C VAL A 287 -5.83 -0.72 4.74
N PHE A 288 -6.61 -0.06 5.59
CA PHE A 288 -8.07 -0.08 5.48
C PHE A 288 -8.49 1.06 4.56
N ALA A 289 -9.41 0.80 3.64
CA ALA A 289 -10.02 1.82 2.80
C ALA A 289 -11.50 1.49 2.55
N ASN A 290 -12.22 2.43 1.94
CA ASN A 290 -13.63 2.21 1.61
C ASN A 290 -13.78 1.27 0.40
N VAL A 291 -14.78 0.39 0.42
CA VAL A 291 -15.11 -0.50 -0.72
C VAL A 291 -15.62 0.26 -1.95
N ASP A 292 -16.25 1.43 -1.76
CA ASP A 292 -16.56 2.37 -2.82
C ASP A 292 -15.30 3.20 -3.10
N GLU A 293 -14.82 3.17 -4.35
CA GLU A 293 -13.67 3.95 -4.83
C GLU A 293 -13.77 5.46 -4.52
N LYS A 294 -14.98 5.97 -4.29
CA LYS A 294 -15.25 7.38 -3.95
C LYS A 294 -15.71 7.58 -2.51
N GLY A 295 -15.84 6.50 -1.76
CA GLY A 295 -16.14 6.53 -0.34
C GLY A 295 -14.91 6.98 0.45
N THR A 296 -15.16 7.54 1.62
CA THR A 296 -14.11 7.94 2.56
C THR A 296 -14.37 7.30 3.92
N LEU A 297 -13.30 7.12 4.68
CA LEU A 297 -13.36 6.75 6.08
C LEU A 297 -13.45 8.00 6.94
N THR A 298 -13.93 7.88 8.18
CA THR A 298 -13.94 8.97 9.15
C THR A 298 -13.68 8.45 10.55
N GLY A 299 -12.70 9.03 11.23
CA GLY A 299 -12.20 8.49 12.49
C GLY A 299 -11.21 7.34 12.23
N SER A 300 -10.33 7.09 13.20
CA SER A 300 -9.42 5.95 13.12
C SER A 300 -10.14 4.65 13.49
N LEU A 301 -9.89 3.59 12.72
CA LEU A 301 -10.33 2.21 12.96
C LEU A 301 -9.47 1.50 14.02
N ARG A 302 -8.45 2.17 14.56
CA ARG A 302 -7.52 1.62 15.53
C ARG A 302 -8.18 1.34 16.89
N ALA A 303 -8.35 0.06 17.18
CA ALA A 303 -8.81 -0.46 18.45
C ALA A 303 -7.79 -1.50 18.96
N ASP A 304 -6.65 -1.05 19.50
CA ASP A 304 -5.61 -1.94 20.03
C ASP A 304 -5.34 -1.68 21.52
N ALA A 305 -4.47 -2.48 22.13
CA ALA A 305 -4.13 -2.36 23.56
C ALA A 305 -3.59 -0.98 23.98
N SER A 306 -3.20 -0.11 23.03
CA SER A 306 -2.75 1.25 23.30
C SER A 306 -3.87 2.29 23.24
N THR A 307 -4.98 2.01 22.55
CA THR A 307 -6.14 2.91 22.44
C THR A 307 -7.32 2.48 23.32
N LEU A 308 -7.44 1.19 23.61
CA LEU A 308 -8.53 0.61 24.41
C LEU A 308 -8.31 0.77 25.92
N ASP A 309 -9.40 1.02 26.64
CA ASP A 309 -9.38 0.90 28.10
C ASP A 309 -9.35 -0.58 28.55
N PRO A 310 -8.98 -0.88 29.81
CA PRO A 310 -8.85 -2.25 30.28
C PRO A 310 -10.13 -3.10 30.20
N ASP A 311 -11.31 -2.49 30.32
CA ASP A 311 -12.59 -3.21 30.21
C ASP A 311 -12.89 -3.53 28.75
N GLN A 312 -12.66 -2.58 27.84
CA GLN A 312 -12.83 -2.78 26.40
C GLN A 312 -11.88 -3.86 25.88
N PHE A 313 -10.60 -3.80 26.26
CA PHE A 313 -9.61 -4.79 25.86
C PHE A 313 -9.95 -6.20 26.40
N ALA A 314 -10.36 -6.30 27.66
CA ALA A 314 -10.77 -7.58 28.24
C ALA A 314 -11.98 -8.18 27.51
N PHE A 315 -12.96 -7.35 27.17
CA PHE A 315 -14.13 -7.75 26.41
C PHE A 315 -13.78 -8.22 25.00
N LEU A 316 -13.11 -7.38 24.21
CA LEU A 316 -12.80 -7.70 22.80
C LEU A 316 -11.88 -8.92 22.69
N LYS A 317 -10.91 -9.08 23.59
CA LYS A 317 -10.07 -10.27 23.63
C LYS A 317 -10.87 -11.55 23.93
N ALA A 318 -11.86 -11.47 24.82
CA ALA A 318 -12.70 -12.61 25.15
C ALA A 318 -13.60 -12.99 23.97
N MET A 319 -14.17 -12.01 23.27
CA MET A 319 -14.99 -12.24 22.08
C MET A 319 -14.17 -12.78 20.92
N ALA A 320 -12.99 -12.23 20.65
CA ALA A 320 -12.10 -12.71 19.58
C ALA A 320 -11.77 -14.20 19.72
N ALA A 321 -11.55 -14.70 20.95
CA ALA A 321 -11.30 -16.12 21.16
C ALA A 321 -12.52 -17.01 20.84
N VAL A 322 -13.75 -16.49 21.01
CA VAL A 322 -14.97 -17.18 20.58
C VAL A 322 -15.07 -17.13 19.05
N ASP A 323 -14.82 -15.97 18.45
CA ASP A 323 -14.88 -15.78 17.00
C ASP A 323 -13.86 -16.71 16.29
N ASP A 324 -12.65 -16.85 16.85
CA ASP A 324 -11.61 -17.76 16.34
C ASP A 324 -12.11 -19.21 16.23
N VAL A 325 -12.76 -19.74 17.26
CA VAL A 325 -13.26 -21.13 17.24
C VAL A 325 -14.52 -21.27 16.38
N LEU A 326 -15.36 -20.23 16.30
CA LEU A 326 -16.50 -20.22 15.38
C LEU A 326 -16.03 -20.26 13.91
N PHE A 327 -14.92 -19.60 13.58
CA PHE A 327 -14.33 -19.63 12.24
C PHE A 327 -13.75 -21.01 11.85
N GLU A 328 -13.47 -21.87 12.83
CA GLU A 328 -13.04 -23.25 12.61
C GLU A 328 -14.22 -24.21 12.31
N GLU A 329 -15.40 -23.68 11.99
CA GLU A 329 -16.57 -24.47 11.59
C GLU A 329 -16.22 -25.44 10.45
N PRO A 330 -16.60 -26.73 10.55
CA PRO A 330 -16.33 -27.69 9.49
C PRO A 330 -16.99 -27.31 8.16
N GLU A 331 -16.27 -27.50 7.04
CA GLU A 331 -16.81 -27.28 5.69
C GLU A 331 -18.00 -28.21 5.37
N GLU A 332 -17.97 -29.45 5.89
CA GLU A 332 -19.06 -30.40 5.71
C GLU A 332 -20.15 -30.18 6.77
N TYR A 333 -21.39 -29.99 6.32
CA TYR A 333 -22.56 -29.84 7.19
C TYR A 333 -22.79 -31.06 8.09
N ALA A 334 -23.55 -30.89 9.19
CA ALA A 334 -23.80 -31.96 10.17
C ALA A 334 -24.54 -33.18 9.59
N GLU A 335 -25.28 -33.02 8.49
CA GLU A 335 -25.90 -34.12 7.74
C GLU A 335 -24.88 -35.05 7.06
N GLU A 336 -23.73 -34.51 6.71
CA GLU A 336 -22.65 -35.21 6.00
C GLU A 336 -21.61 -35.74 6.99
N ASP A 337 -21.14 -34.88 7.90
CA ASP A 337 -20.20 -35.23 8.96
C ASP A 337 -20.60 -34.68 10.33
N LEU A 338 -21.59 -35.35 10.93
CA LEU A 338 -22.01 -35.09 12.31
C LEU A 338 -20.86 -35.25 13.33
N ALA A 339 -19.87 -36.12 13.07
CA ALA A 339 -18.82 -36.38 14.05
C ALA A 339 -17.86 -35.19 14.18
N SER A 340 -17.45 -34.60 13.06
CA SER A 340 -16.63 -33.39 13.05
C SER A 340 -17.38 -32.19 13.62
N ASN A 341 -18.63 -31.98 13.20
CA ASN A 341 -19.50 -30.93 13.72
C ASN A 341 -19.71 -31.01 15.24
N ARG A 342 -19.92 -32.22 15.78
CA ARG A 342 -20.01 -32.44 17.23
C ARG A 342 -18.71 -32.14 17.96
N THR A 343 -17.56 -32.45 17.35
CA THR A 343 -16.24 -32.16 17.95
C THR A 343 -16.04 -30.66 18.04
N TRP A 344 -16.25 -29.97 16.92
CA TRP A 344 -16.21 -28.51 16.84
C TRP A 344 -17.16 -27.85 17.83
N ALA A 345 -18.42 -28.28 17.91
CA ALA A 345 -19.37 -27.75 18.91
C ALA A 345 -18.90 -27.94 20.36
N GLY A 346 -18.23 -29.05 20.67
CA GLY A 346 -17.60 -29.27 21.98
C GLY A 346 -16.50 -28.25 22.28
N ASP A 347 -15.61 -28.02 21.32
CA ASP A 347 -14.53 -27.05 21.43
C ASP A 347 -15.08 -25.62 21.57
N THR A 348 -16.09 -25.25 20.76
CA THR A 348 -16.81 -23.97 20.84
C THR A 348 -17.47 -23.78 22.21
N GLY A 349 -18.10 -24.83 22.76
CA GLY A 349 -18.70 -24.79 24.09
C GLY A 349 -17.67 -24.59 25.21
N GLU A 350 -16.52 -25.27 25.14
CA GLU A 350 -15.43 -25.11 26.10
C GLU A 350 -14.87 -23.68 26.07
N VAL A 351 -14.58 -23.15 24.88
CA VAL A 351 -14.08 -21.78 24.70
C VAL A 351 -15.11 -20.77 25.22
N THR A 352 -16.38 -20.89 24.81
CA THR A 352 -17.46 -20.00 25.24
C THR A 352 -17.59 -19.96 26.76
N GLY A 353 -17.58 -21.12 27.42
CA GLY A 353 -17.63 -21.21 28.89
C GLY A 353 -16.42 -20.58 29.56
N ASN A 354 -15.22 -20.83 29.04
CA ASN A 354 -13.99 -20.23 29.55
C ASN A 354 -13.99 -18.70 29.42
N GLN A 355 -14.49 -18.15 28.31
CA GLN A 355 -14.59 -16.70 28.12
C GLN A 355 -15.66 -16.09 29.01
N ALA A 356 -16.79 -16.76 29.21
CA ALA A 356 -17.81 -16.35 30.17
C ALA A 356 -17.26 -16.25 31.59
N ASP A 357 -16.41 -17.19 32.00
CA ASP A 357 -15.76 -17.18 33.31
C ASP A 357 -14.69 -16.09 33.46
N GLN A 358 -13.95 -15.79 32.39
CA GLN A 358 -13.01 -14.67 32.35
C GLN A 358 -13.73 -13.34 32.51
N LEU A 359 -14.78 -13.09 31.71
CA LEU A 359 -15.59 -11.87 31.78
C LEU A 359 -16.36 -11.77 33.11
N GLY A 360 -16.87 -12.88 33.62
CA GLY A 360 -17.55 -12.93 34.92
C GLY A 360 -16.62 -12.68 36.12
N SER A 361 -15.32 -12.92 35.96
CA SER A 361 -14.30 -12.66 36.99
C SER A 361 -13.62 -11.30 36.85
N HIS A 362 -13.80 -10.62 35.71
CA HIS A 362 -13.23 -9.31 35.44
C HIS A 362 -13.87 -8.22 36.31
N LEU A 363 -13.05 -7.31 36.83
CA LEU A 363 -13.51 -6.21 37.67
C LEU A 363 -13.83 -4.99 36.80
N TRP A 364 -15.09 -4.83 36.44
CA TRP A 364 -15.60 -3.72 35.64
C TRP A 364 -15.45 -2.38 36.37
N MET A 365 -14.94 -1.36 35.67
CA MET A 365 -14.62 -0.06 36.28
C MET A 365 -15.85 0.69 36.82
N THR A 366 -17.02 0.46 36.23
CA THR A 366 -18.26 1.16 36.60
C THR A 366 -19.43 0.18 36.76
N PRO A 367 -20.39 0.48 37.68
CA PRO A 367 -21.62 -0.31 37.80
C PRO A 367 -22.46 -0.34 36.51
N ASP A 368 -22.35 0.69 35.67
CA ASP A 368 -23.06 0.79 34.40
C ASP A 368 -22.53 -0.21 33.35
N ARG A 369 -21.27 -0.68 33.49
CA ARG A 369 -20.68 -1.77 32.69
C ARG A 369 -20.93 -3.14 33.30
N GLU A 370 -20.91 -3.24 34.63
CA GLU A 370 -21.05 -4.51 35.36
C GLU A 370 -22.37 -5.23 35.05
N LYS A 371 -23.50 -4.51 35.08
CA LYS A 371 -24.81 -5.14 34.89
C LYS A 371 -25.03 -5.69 33.48
N PRO A 372 -24.75 -4.93 32.39
CA PRO A 372 -24.78 -5.47 31.03
C PRO A 372 -23.86 -6.67 30.85
N MET A 373 -22.64 -6.63 31.38
CA MET A 373 -21.72 -7.75 31.26
C MET A 373 -22.23 -9.00 32.01
N ALA A 374 -22.77 -8.83 33.21
CA ALA A 374 -23.34 -9.96 33.96
C ALA A 374 -24.50 -10.64 33.21
N ALA A 375 -25.27 -9.88 32.42
CA ALA A 375 -26.30 -10.44 31.56
C ALA A 375 -25.70 -11.22 30.39
N LEU A 376 -24.71 -10.65 29.70
CA LEU A 376 -24.00 -11.35 28.63
C LEU A 376 -23.31 -12.63 29.11
N VAL A 377 -22.58 -12.56 30.24
CA VAL A 377 -21.92 -13.74 30.84
C VAL A 377 -22.90 -14.85 31.18
N LYS A 378 -24.14 -14.49 31.57
CA LYS A 378 -25.19 -15.48 31.78
C LYS A 378 -25.57 -16.15 30.45
N ASP A 379 -25.81 -15.37 29.41
CA ASP A 379 -26.19 -15.92 28.10
C ASP A 379 -25.05 -16.74 27.47
N MET A 380 -23.79 -16.35 27.64
CA MET A 380 -22.63 -17.16 27.21
C MET A 380 -22.56 -18.50 27.95
N ARG A 381 -22.87 -18.53 29.26
CA ARG A 381 -22.91 -19.80 30.02
C ARG A 381 -24.05 -20.69 29.55
N ASP A 382 -25.23 -20.11 29.32
CA ASP A 382 -26.37 -20.83 28.78
C ASP A 382 -26.02 -21.39 27.38
N ALA A 383 -25.36 -20.59 26.52
CA ALA A 383 -24.88 -21.02 25.21
C ALA A 383 -23.82 -22.12 25.27
N ALA A 384 -22.88 -22.06 26.22
CA ALA A 384 -21.89 -23.13 26.42
C ALA A 384 -22.55 -24.47 26.80
N GLU A 385 -23.66 -24.45 27.54
CA GLU A 385 -24.45 -25.64 27.84
C GLU A 385 -25.15 -26.19 26.59
N GLU A 386 -25.66 -25.30 25.71
CA GLU A 386 -26.27 -25.68 24.42
C GLU A 386 -25.23 -26.22 23.44
N TRP A 387 -24.04 -25.62 23.32
CA TRP A 387 -22.93 -26.18 22.54
C TRP A 387 -22.52 -27.58 23.03
N THR A 388 -22.48 -27.77 24.36
CA THR A 388 -22.25 -29.08 24.99
C THR A 388 -23.39 -30.08 24.69
N ALA A 389 -24.61 -29.60 24.44
CA ALA A 389 -25.74 -30.44 24.03
C ALA A 389 -25.64 -30.80 22.53
N ALA A 390 -25.24 -29.85 21.68
CA ALA A 390 -24.93 -30.10 20.27
C ALA A 390 -23.81 -31.15 20.10
N GLU A 391 -22.74 -31.06 20.89
CA GLU A 391 -21.67 -32.08 20.98
C GLU A 391 -22.22 -33.49 21.28
N LYS A 392 -23.37 -33.61 21.95
CA LYS A 392 -23.99 -34.87 22.37
C LYS A 392 -25.14 -35.32 21.47
N ALA A 393 -25.51 -34.51 20.48
CA ALA A 393 -26.61 -34.80 19.56
C ALA A 393 -26.42 -36.15 18.85
N THR A 394 -27.52 -36.84 18.60
CA THR A 394 -27.50 -38.18 17.97
C THR A 394 -27.77 -38.14 16.46
N ASP A 395 -28.23 -37.01 15.96
CA ASP A 395 -28.57 -36.71 14.57
C ASP A 395 -28.36 -35.22 14.29
N ALA A 396 -28.43 -34.84 13.00
CA ALA A 396 -28.23 -33.46 12.55
C ALA A 396 -29.35 -32.53 13.05
N ASP A 397 -30.61 -32.98 13.08
CA ASP A 397 -31.74 -32.18 13.58
C ASP A 397 -31.51 -31.73 15.03
N GLY A 398 -31.13 -32.67 15.92
CA GLY A 398 -30.81 -32.35 17.31
C GLY A 398 -29.53 -31.53 17.45
N PHE A 399 -28.58 -31.65 16.52
CA PHE A 399 -27.39 -30.79 16.50
C PHE A 399 -27.79 -29.34 16.21
N TYR A 400 -28.55 -29.09 15.14
CA TYR A 400 -28.93 -27.73 14.76
C TYR A 400 -29.89 -27.06 15.75
N GLU A 401 -30.78 -27.81 16.41
CA GLU A 401 -31.63 -27.27 17.49
C GLU A 401 -30.79 -26.60 18.60
N HIS A 402 -29.69 -27.25 18.98
CA HIS A 402 -28.78 -26.74 20.00
C HIS A 402 -27.80 -25.70 19.45
N TYR A 403 -27.27 -25.90 18.23
CA TYR A 403 -26.43 -24.94 17.51
C TYR A 403 -27.10 -23.56 17.43
N ASP A 404 -28.33 -23.49 16.92
CA ASP A 404 -29.03 -22.21 16.69
C ASP A 404 -29.25 -21.47 18.01
N THR A 405 -29.60 -22.23 19.06
CA THR A 405 -29.79 -21.68 20.40
C THR A 405 -28.48 -21.17 20.99
N ALA A 406 -27.38 -21.91 20.78
CA ALA A 406 -26.06 -21.55 21.27
C ALA A 406 -25.47 -20.34 20.53
N TYR A 407 -25.75 -20.19 19.23
CA TYR A 407 -25.25 -19.09 18.42
C TYR A 407 -25.96 -17.75 18.71
N ALA A 408 -27.22 -17.80 19.13
CA ALA A 408 -28.10 -16.62 19.26
C ALA A 408 -27.59 -15.49 20.17
N TYR A 409 -26.59 -15.71 21.03
CA TYR A 409 -26.01 -14.64 21.84
C TYR A 409 -24.94 -13.84 21.09
N VAL A 410 -24.28 -14.40 20.07
CA VAL A 410 -23.08 -13.82 19.42
C VAL A 410 -23.35 -12.39 18.94
N ASP A 411 -24.45 -12.18 18.22
CA ASP A 411 -24.96 -10.88 17.79
C ASP A 411 -26.23 -10.43 18.54
N GLY A 412 -26.56 -11.17 19.60
CA GLY A 412 -27.78 -11.00 20.39
C GLY A 412 -27.87 -9.69 21.18
N ALA A 413 -29.06 -9.42 21.70
CA ALA A 413 -29.37 -8.17 22.39
C ALA A 413 -28.48 -7.89 23.62
N THR A 414 -28.05 -8.92 24.34
CA THR A 414 -27.16 -8.77 25.50
C THR A 414 -25.74 -8.43 25.08
N THR A 415 -25.23 -8.99 23.98
CA THR A 415 -23.96 -8.59 23.36
C THR A 415 -23.99 -7.13 22.93
N VAL A 416 -25.01 -6.72 22.17
CA VAL A 416 -25.20 -5.31 21.76
C VAL A 416 -25.25 -4.38 22.98
N THR A 417 -25.95 -4.79 24.05
CA THR A 417 -26.07 -3.99 25.28
C THR A 417 -24.74 -3.88 26.04
N ALA A 418 -23.97 -4.96 26.12
CA ALA A 418 -22.63 -4.96 26.73
C ALA A 418 -21.67 -4.06 25.94
N ARG A 419 -21.64 -4.19 24.61
CA ARG A 419 -20.83 -3.35 23.71
C ARG A 419 -21.17 -1.87 23.86
N LYS A 420 -22.46 -1.54 23.91
CA LYS A 420 -22.93 -0.16 24.16
C LYS A 420 -22.44 0.40 25.49
N ALA A 421 -22.43 -0.40 26.56
CA ALA A 421 -21.95 0.03 27.87
C ALA A 421 -20.44 0.29 27.90
N LEU A 422 -19.69 -0.38 27.02
CA LEU A 422 -18.26 -0.20 26.80
C LEU A 422 -17.93 0.93 25.81
N GLY A 423 -18.93 1.47 25.10
CA GLY A 423 -18.72 2.46 24.04
C GLY A 423 -18.06 1.89 22.79
N LEU A 424 -18.26 0.58 22.53
CA LEU A 424 -17.79 -0.12 21.33
C LEU A 424 -18.85 -0.07 20.23
N ALA A 425 -18.50 -0.48 19.01
CA ALA A 425 -19.45 -0.58 17.90
C ALA A 425 -20.61 -1.52 18.26
N THR A 426 -21.83 -1.15 17.88
CA THR A 426 -23.07 -1.86 18.30
C THR A 426 -23.88 -2.45 17.16
N THR A 427 -23.45 -2.21 15.91
CA THR A 427 -24.06 -2.80 14.73
C THR A 427 -23.36 -4.12 14.46
N PRO A 428 -24.05 -5.27 14.52
CA PRO A 428 -23.45 -6.54 14.12
C PRO A 428 -22.99 -6.49 12.65
N PRO A 429 -21.89 -7.15 12.30
CA PRO A 429 -21.49 -7.36 10.91
C PRO A 429 -22.61 -8.06 10.14
N THR A 430 -22.75 -7.74 8.86
CA THR A 430 -23.56 -8.54 7.94
C THR A 430 -22.68 -9.66 7.42
N TYR A 431 -23.06 -10.90 7.72
CA TYR A 431 -22.46 -12.07 7.08
C TYR A 431 -23.23 -12.27 5.77
N ASP A 432 -22.56 -12.09 4.63
CA ASP A 432 -23.18 -12.39 3.34
C ASP A 432 -23.52 -13.87 3.31
N GLU A 433 -24.81 -14.20 3.36
CA GLU A 433 -25.28 -15.52 2.97
C GLU A 433 -24.90 -15.70 1.50
N ASP A 434 -24.03 -16.67 1.22
CA ASP A 434 -23.55 -16.97 -0.11
C ASP A 434 -24.64 -16.83 -1.17
N SER A 435 -24.32 -16.01 -2.17
CA SER A 435 -25.10 -15.82 -3.39
C SER A 435 -25.07 -17.07 -4.26
N ASP A 436 -25.57 -18.20 -3.77
CA ASP A 436 -25.90 -19.36 -4.60
C ASP A 436 -27.18 -20.06 -4.16
N SER A 437 -28.31 -19.42 -4.46
CA SER A 437 -29.54 -20.15 -4.78
C SER A 437 -30.11 -19.67 -6.11
N GLY A 438 -29.40 -20.04 -7.17
CA GLY A 438 -30.00 -20.18 -8.50
C GLY A 438 -31.11 -21.23 -8.48
N SER A 439 -32.30 -20.87 -8.02
CA SER A 439 -33.52 -21.62 -8.32
C SER A 439 -34.38 -20.83 -9.30
N GLY A 440 -34.17 -21.14 -10.57
CA GLY A 440 -35.14 -20.82 -11.62
C GLY A 440 -36.47 -21.51 -11.32
N GLY A 441 -37.43 -20.74 -10.79
CA GLY A 441 -38.81 -21.14 -10.56
C GLY A 441 -39.77 -20.18 -11.23
N THR A 442 -40.17 -20.52 -12.45
CA THR A 442 -41.15 -19.82 -13.28
C THR A 442 -42.53 -19.66 -12.61
N GLY A 443 -43.10 -18.45 -12.69
CA GLY A 443 -44.46 -18.24 -13.19
C GLY A 443 -45.64 -18.21 -12.21
N GLY A 444 -46.14 -16.99 -11.97
CA GLY A 444 -47.55 -16.66 -12.21
C GLY A 444 -48.52 -16.68 -11.02
N GLY A 445 -49.21 -15.55 -10.80
CA GLY A 445 -50.51 -15.54 -10.14
C GLY A 445 -50.87 -14.28 -9.36
N ASP A 446 -51.23 -13.21 -10.07
CA ASP A 446 -52.14 -12.18 -9.53
C ASP A 446 -53.44 -12.84 -9.03
N SER A 447 -53.75 -12.71 -7.75
CA SER A 447 -55.13 -12.73 -7.26
C SER A 447 -55.24 -12.19 -5.83
N ASP A 448 -55.62 -10.92 -5.75
CA ASP A 448 -56.80 -10.43 -5.03
C ASP A 448 -57.30 -11.25 -3.82
N SER A 449 -57.16 -10.67 -2.63
CA SER A 449 -58.23 -10.73 -1.63
C SER A 449 -58.00 -9.66 -0.54
N GLY A 450 -58.42 -8.44 -0.83
CA GLY A 450 -58.88 -7.52 0.20
C GLY A 450 -60.35 -7.80 0.49
N LEU A 451 -60.67 -8.26 1.70
CA LEU A 451 -62.04 -8.31 2.20
C LEU A 451 -62.06 -8.16 3.72
N ASP A 452 -62.70 -7.09 4.15
CA ASP A 452 -63.10 -6.75 5.52
C ASP A 452 -63.81 -7.91 6.25
N VAL A 453 -63.47 -8.13 7.53
CA VAL A 453 -64.36 -7.98 8.72
C VAL A 453 -63.51 -7.69 9.96
#